data_AF-A0A0F8WUE4-F1
#
_entry.id   AF-A0A0F8WUE4-F1
#
_cell.length_a   1.000
_cell.length_b   1.000
_cell.length_c   1.000
_cell.angle_alpha   90.00
_cell.angle_beta   90.00
_cell.angle_gamma   90.00
#
_symmetry.space_group_name_H-M   'P 1'
#
loop_
_entity.id
_entity.type
_entity.pdbx_description
1 polymer ?
#
loop_
_entity_poly.entity_id
_entity_poly.type
_entity_poly.pdbx_seq_one_letter_code
_entity_poly.pdbx_strand_id
1 'polypeptide(L)'
;MVGDHGVVAEGISAYPSEVTSQMVYNFIRGGAGINVLAKHVGARVVVVDMGVATDLEPHSEIINKKIAHGTKNMVKGPAMSYKQAIQSIKAGIEVVEDELSKGVDIIGGGDMGIGNTTSSSAVIAALTSLEVEEVTGRGTGINDAMFEHKIKVIKQALEINQPDPKDPFDVLAKVGGFEIGGLVGVILAGAAHQL
;
A
#
# COMPACT_ATOMS: atom_id res chain seq x y z
N MET A 1 1.60 5.08 4.94
CA MET A 1 0.70 5.15 3.77
C MET A 1 -0.41 4.13 3.95
N VAL A 2 -1.67 4.53 3.80
CA VAL A 2 -2.82 3.64 4.04
C VAL A 2 -3.70 3.52 2.80
N GLY A 3 -4.06 2.30 2.41
CA GLY A 3 -4.92 2.07 1.25
C GLY A 3 -5.56 0.68 1.28
N ASP A 4 -6.81 0.58 0.83
CA ASP A 4 -7.53 -0.68 0.72
C ASP A 4 -7.41 -1.31 -0.67
N HIS A 5 -7.55 -2.63 -0.71
CA HIS A 5 -7.37 -3.41 -1.94
C HIS A 5 -8.65 -4.13 -2.37
N GLY A 6 -9.05 -3.99 -3.63
CA GLY A 6 -10.23 -4.68 -4.15
C GLY A 6 -10.07 -6.21 -4.22
N VAL A 7 -8.83 -6.70 -4.23
CA VAL A 7 -8.52 -8.14 -4.27
C VAL A 7 -8.95 -8.90 -3.00
N VAL A 8 -9.27 -8.18 -1.91
CA VAL A 8 -9.79 -8.79 -0.67
C VAL A 8 -11.09 -9.55 -0.90
N ALA A 9 -11.87 -9.18 -1.93
CA ALA A 9 -13.09 -9.88 -2.34
C ALA A 9 -12.83 -11.35 -2.73
N GLU A 10 -11.59 -11.71 -3.03
CA GLU A 10 -11.19 -13.09 -3.33
C GLU A 10 -10.86 -13.91 -2.08
N GLY A 11 -11.03 -13.39 -0.86
CA GLY A 11 -10.82 -14.18 0.36
C GLY A 11 -9.35 -14.48 0.68
N ILE A 12 -8.46 -13.53 0.43
CA ILE A 12 -6.99 -13.65 0.60
C ILE A 12 -6.45 -13.16 1.95
N SER A 13 -7.33 -12.80 2.89
CA SER A 13 -6.98 -12.19 4.18
C SER A 13 -7.79 -12.81 5.32
N ALA A 14 -7.15 -12.96 6.49
CA ALA A 14 -7.80 -13.36 7.74
C ALA A 14 -8.64 -12.24 8.38
N TYR A 15 -8.44 -10.98 7.95
CA TYR A 15 -9.11 -9.81 8.50
C TYR A 15 -10.10 -9.19 7.50
N PRO A 16 -11.24 -8.66 7.97
CA PRO A 16 -12.17 -7.92 7.11
C PRO A 16 -11.60 -6.55 6.73
N SER A 17 -12.02 -6.02 5.58
CA SER A 17 -11.48 -4.76 5.02
C SER A 17 -11.66 -3.54 5.93
N GLU A 18 -12.69 -3.53 6.79
CA GLU A 18 -12.93 -2.46 7.76
C GLU A 18 -11.79 -2.28 8.78
N VAL A 19 -10.91 -3.27 8.94
CA VAL A 19 -9.75 -3.17 9.83
C VAL A 19 -8.79 -2.06 9.36
N THR A 20 -8.73 -1.74 8.07
CA THR A 20 -7.90 -0.64 7.57
C THR A 20 -8.29 0.70 8.20
N SER A 21 -9.57 1.07 8.18
CA SER A 21 -10.04 2.34 8.76
C SER A 21 -9.94 2.34 10.29
N GLN A 22 -10.21 1.21 10.94
CA GLN A 22 -10.02 1.06 12.39
C GLN A 22 -8.56 1.30 12.80
N MET A 23 -7.61 0.77 12.02
CA MET A 23 -6.18 0.98 12.29
C MET A 23 -5.74 2.42 12.05
N VAL A 24 -6.32 3.15 11.08
CA VAL A 24 -6.08 4.60 10.95
C VAL A 24 -6.44 5.34 12.24
N TYR A 25 -7.62 5.06 12.80
CA TYR A 25 -8.03 5.65 14.08
C TYR A 25 -7.15 5.19 15.23
N ASN A 26 -6.63 3.96 15.19
CA ASN A 26 -5.68 3.47 16.19
C ASN A 26 -4.34 4.20 16.11
N PHE A 27 -3.84 4.48 14.89
CA PHE A 27 -2.59 5.22 14.68
C PHE A 27 -2.66 6.64 15.23
N ILE A 28 -3.71 7.40 14.90
CA ILE A 28 -3.84 8.79 15.38
C ILE A 28 -4.12 8.88 16.88
N ARG A 29 -4.70 7.83 17.49
CA ARG A 29 -4.87 7.74 18.95
C ARG A 29 -3.62 7.26 19.69
N GLY A 30 -2.55 6.93 18.97
CA GLY A 30 -1.29 6.46 19.58
C GLY A 30 -1.31 5.01 20.07
N GLY A 31 -2.28 4.20 19.63
CA GLY A 31 -2.54 2.87 20.19
C GLY A 31 -1.91 1.69 19.45
N ALA A 32 -1.25 1.91 18.31
CA ALA A 32 -0.62 0.84 17.54
C ALA A 32 0.85 0.61 17.95
N GLY A 33 1.39 -0.55 17.58
CA GLY A 33 2.80 -0.88 17.84
C GLY A 33 3.79 0.14 17.29
N ILE A 34 3.53 0.68 16.10
CA ILE A 34 4.37 1.73 15.50
C ILE A 34 4.38 3.02 16.34
N ASN A 35 3.28 3.37 17.02
CA ASN A 35 3.24 4.54 17.89
C ASN A 35 4.16 4.38 19.10
N VAL A 36 4.20 3.18 19.70
CA VAL A 36 5.08 2.87 20.82
C VAL A 36 6.54 2.94 20.40
N LEU A 37 6.90 2.32 19.27
CA LEU A 37 8.26 2.33 18.75
C LEU A 37 8.72 3.72 18.33
N ALA A 38 7.87 4.46 17.61
CA ALA A 38 8.15 5.83 17.19
C ALA A 38 8.38 6.75 18.40
N LYS A 39 7.53 6.66 19.43
CA LYS A 39 7.71 7.41 20.68
C LYS A 39 9.02 7.05 21.38
N HIS A 40 9.43 5.78 21.36
CA HIS A 40 10.68 5.34 21.97
C HIS A 40 11.92 5.97 21.31
N VAL A 41 11.90 6.15 19.99
CA VAL A 41 13.01 6.73 19.21
C VAL A 41 12.85 8.23 18.93
N GLY A 42 11.80 8.86 19.44
CA GLY A 42 11.51 10.28 19.20
C GLY A 42 11.01 10.61 17.78
N ALA A 43 10.54 9.63 17.03
CA ALA A 43 10.01 9.80 15.68
C ALA A 43 8.52 10.22 15.69
N ARG A 44 8.12 11.00 14.68
CA ARG A 44 6.72 11.34 14.41
C ARG A 44 6.08 10.25 13.54
N VAL A 45 4.83 9.88 13.82
CA VAL A 45 4.05 8.99 12.96
C VAL A 45 3.17 9.86 12.05
N VAL A 46 3.39 9.79 10.73
CA VAL A 46 2.61 10.52 9.74
C VAL A 46 1.62 9.56 9.07
N VAL A 47 0.33 9.78 9.30
CA VAL A 47 -0.74 8.94 8.74
C VAL A 47 -1.30 9.60 7.49
N VAL A 48 -1.19 8.90 6.36
CA VAL A 48 -1.63 9.38 5.05
C VAL A 48 -2.66 8.42 4.48
N ASP A 49 -3.87 8.91 4.25
CA ASP A 49 -4.91 8.19 3.54
C ASP A 49 -4.68 8.33 2.03
N MET A 50 -4.20 7.26 1.41
CA MET A 50 -3.96 7.16 -0.03
C MET A 50 -5.16 6.54 -0.75
N GLY A 51 -6.01 5.81 -0.04
CA GLY A 51 -7.09 5.06 -0.66
C GLY A 51 -7.87 4.13 0.27
N VAL A 52 -8.15 4.56 1.50
CA VAL A 52 -9.06 3.81 2.38
C VAL A 52 -10.44 3.72 1.71
N ALA A 53 -11.08 2.54 1.77
CA ALA A 53 -12.33 2.25 1.06
C ALA A 53 -13.55 3.01 1.62
N THR A 54 -13.44 3.54 2.83
CA THR A 54 -14.47 4.38 3.46
C THR A 54 -14.00 5.82 3.58
N ASP A 55 -14.96 6.74 3.70
CA ASP A 55 -14.67 8.09 4.13
C ASP A 55 -14.22 8.07 5.60
N LEU A 56 -13.18 8.85 5.88
CA LEU A 56 -12.67 9.06 7.22
C LEU A 56 -13.13 10.43 7.69
N GLU A 57 -13.61 10.51 8.93
CA GLU A 57 -13.91 11.79 9.57
C GLU A 57 -12.71 12.75 9.47
N PRO A 58 -12.92 14.01 9.03
CA PRO A 58 -11.83 14.99 8.93
C PRO A 58 -11.08 15.14 10.26
N HIS A 59 -9.76 14.95 10.21
CA HIS A 59 -8.91 15.00 11.39
C HIS A 59 -7.54 15.59 11.04
N SER A 60 -7.01 16.49 11.87
CA SER A 60 -5.74 17.19 11.60
C SER A 60 -4.53 16.25 11.55
N GLU A 61 -4.61 15.08 12.18
CA GLU A 61 -3.56 14.06 12.18
C GLU A 61 -3.66 13.05 11.01
N ILE A 62 -4.65 13.22 10.12
CA ILE A 62 -4.79 12.41 8.90
C ILE A 62 -4.52 13.31 7.70
N ILE A 63 -3.45 13.03 6.97
CA ILE A 63 -3.18 13.69 5.68
C ILE A 63 -4.06 13.01 4.62
N ASN A 64 -4.99 13.77 4.05
CA ASN A 64 -5.86 13.26 2.99
C ASN A 64 -5.19 13.42 1.61
N LYS A 65 -4.77 12.29 1.03
CA LYS A 65 -4.30 12.17 -0.36
C LYS A 65 -5.09 11.09 -1.11
N LYS A 66 -6.36 10.86 -0.72
CA LYS A 66 -7.16 9.74 -1.20
C LYS A 66 -7.33 9.80 -2.72
N ILE A 67 -6.86 8.76 -3.41
CA ILE A 67 -6.93 8.65 -4.88
C ILE A 67 -8.29 8.10 -5.33
N ALA A 68 -8.79 7.09 -4.62
CA ALA A 68 -10.12 6.50 -4.74
C ALA A 68 -10.45 5.69 -3.49
N HIS A 69 -11.69 5.21 -3.36
CA HIS A 69 -12.13 4.29 -2.31
C HIS A 69 -11.61 2.87 -2.56
N GLY A 70 -10.35 2.64 -2.23
CA GLY A 70 -9.65 1.37 -2.47
C GLY A 70 -9.32 1.13 -3.94
N THR A 71 -8.35 0.25 -4.19
CA THR A 71 -8.07 -0.21 -5.56
C THR A 71 -9.21 -1.10 -6.07
N LYS A 72 -9.34 -1.21 -7.39
CA LYS A 72 -10.18 -2.24 -8.01
C LYS A 72 -9.60 -3.62 -7.77
N ASN A 73 -10.44 -4.64 -7.92
CA ASN A 73 -10.00 -6.02 -7.82
C ASN A 73 -9.15 -6.39 -9.04
N MET A 74 -7.84 -6.61 -8.82
CA MET A 74 -6.90 -6.93 -9.89
C MET A 74 -7.20 -8.25 -10.63
N VAL A 75 -8.05 -9.12 -10.08
CA VAL A 75 -8.50 -10.37 -10.71
C VAL A 75 -9.62 -10.12 -11.74
N LYS A 76 -10.15 -8.89 -11.82
CA LYS A 76 -11.20 -8.49 -12.78
C LYS A 76 -10.71 -7.49 -13.83
N GLY A 77 -9.43 -7.14 -13.81
CA GLY A 77 -8.83 -6.05 -14.59
C GLY A 77 -7.87 -5.23 -13.72
N PRO A 78 -7.37 -4.07 -14.18
CA PRO A 78 -6.31 -3.37 -13.48
C PRO A 78 -6.77 -2.80 -12.13
N ALA A 79 -5.89 -2.86 -11.13
CA ALA A 79 -6.09 -2.31 -9.78
C ALA A 79 -6.44 -0.82 -9.80
N MET A 80 -5.84 -0.06 -10.70
CA MET A 80 -6.10 1.37 -10.90
C MET A 80 -5.77 1.79 -12.35
N SER A 81 -6.15 3.01 -12.73
CA SER A 81 -5.68 3.56 -14.00
C SER A 81 -4.22 3.99 -13.93
N TYR A 82 -3.53 4.03 -15.07
CA TYR A 82 -2.17 4.55 -15.19
C TYR A 82 -2.02 5.97 -14.61
N LYS A 83 -3.03 6.83 -14.83
CA LYS A 83 -3.06 8.18 -14.26
C LYS A 83 -3.10 8.16 -12.73
N GLN A 84 -3.87 7.25 -12.14
CA GLN A 84 -3.94 7.11 -10.68
C GLN A 84 -2.65 6.53 -10.10
N ALA A 85 -1.95 5.64 -10.81
CA ALA A 85 -0.62 5.17 -10.40
C ALA A 85 0.36 6.36 -10.30
N ILE A 86 0.43 7.21 -11.33
CA ILE A 86 1.24 8.45 -11.28
C ILE A 86 0.79 9.36 -10.14
N GLN A 87 -0.52 9.55 -9.97
CA GLN A 87 -1.07 10.40 -8.91
C GLN A 87 -0.68 9.91 -7.51
N SER A 88 -0.71 8.59 -7.27
CA SER A 88 -0.31 8.00 -5.99
C SER A 88 1.16 8.23 -5.66
N ILE A 89 2.04 8.16 -6.66
CA ILE A 89 3.47 8.48 -6.49
C ILE A 89 3.66 9.96 -6.19
N LYS A 90 3.00 10.85 -6.94
CA LYS A 90 3.06 12.29 -6.70
C LYS A 90 2.58 12.67 -5.30
N ALA A 91 1.49 12.06 -4.84
CA ALA A 91 0.99 12.26 -3.48
C ALA A 91 2.02 11.86 -2.41
N GLY A 92 2.77 10.78 -2.62
CA GLY A 92 3.87 10.38 -1.74
C GLY A 92 5.02 11.39 -1.71
N ILE A 93 5.38 11.94 -2.88
CA ILE A 93 6.40 13.01 -2.99
C ILE A 93 5.94 14.24 -2.22
N GLU A 94 4.72 14.71 -2.48
CA GLU A 94 4.14 15.89 -1.81
C GLU A 94 4.15 15.77 -0.28
N VAL A 95 3.88 14.57 0.25
CA VAL A 95 3.96 14.33 1.71
C VAL A 95 5.37 14.58 2.24
N VAL A 96 6.41 14.15 1.53
CA VAL A 96 7.80 14.39 1.96
C VAL A 96 8.18 15.86 1.86
N GLU A 97 7.78 16.55 0.78
CA GLU A 97 8.00 17.99 0.63
C GLU A 97 7.37 18.78 1.79
N ASP A 98 6.15 18.42 2.20
CA ASP A 98 5.47 19.03 3.34
C ASP A 98 6.21 18.74 4.66
N GLU A 99 6.75 17.52 4.85
CA GLU A 99 7.50 17.16 6.07
C GLU A 99 8.91 17.75 6.14
N LEU A 100 9.55 18.00 4.99
CA LEU A 100 10.83 18.72 4.90
C LEU A 100 10.73 20.13 5.50
N SER A 101 9.63 20.83 5.22
CA SER A 101 9.34 22.14 5.83
C SER A 101 9.21 22.09 7.37
N LYS A 102 9.03 20.89 7.93
CA LYS A 102 8.91 20.60 9.37
C LYS A 102 10.18 19.98 9.96
N GLY A 103 11.30 20.04 9.23
CA GLY A 103 12.63 19.59 9.66
C GLY A 103 12.74 18.08 9.80
N VAL A 104 12.25 17.30 8.83
CA VAL A 104 12.55 15.86 8.78
C VAL A 104 13.96 15.64 8.23
N ASP A 105 14.75 14.83 8.94
CA ASP A 105 16.11 14.45 8.53
C ASP A 105 16.26 12.96 8.20
N ILE A 106 15.30 12.12 8.62
CA ILE A 106 15.27 10.67 8.38
C ILE A 106 13.83 10.24 8.15
N ILE A 107 13.61 9.38 7.15
CA ILE A 107 12.29 8.84 6.81
C ILE A 107 12.23 7.32 7.00
N GLY A 108 11.17 6.86 7.68
CA GLY A 108 10.77 5.45 7.71
C GLY A 108 9.51 5.22 6.89
N GLY A 109 9.59 4.33 5.90
CA GLY A 109 8.40 3.89 5.14
C GLY A 109 7.57 2.89 5.94
N GLY A 110 6.24 3.04 5.88
CA GLY A 110 5.30 2.08 6.46
C GLY A 110 3.97 2.06 5.71
N ASP A 111 3.38 0.88 5.61
CA ASP A 111 2.11 0.60 4.95
C ASP A 111 1.04 0.12 5.94
N MET A 112 -0.22 0.30 5.56
CA MET A 112 -1.36 -0.35 6.18
C MET A 112 -2.44 -0.55 5.12
N GLY A 113 -2.90 -1.78 4.95
CA GLY A 113 -3.97 -2.08 4.00
C GLY A 113 -4.33 -3.55 4.00
N ILE A 114 -5.59 -3.88 4.23
CA ILE A 114 -6.01 -5.28 4.12
C ILE A 114 -5.87 -5.74 2.67
N GLY A 115 -5.17 -6.88 2.48
CA GLY A 115 -4.87 -7.46 1.18
C GLY A 115 -3.59 -6.95 0.51
N ASN A 116 -2.90 -5.97 1.08
CA ASN A 116 -1.73 -5.35 0.45
C ASN A 116 -0.59 -6.32 0.15
N THR A 117 -0.34 -7.33 1.00
CA THR A 117 0.70 -8.34 0.75
C THR A 117 0.44 -9.17 -0.52
N THR A 118 -0.82 -9.31 -0.95
CA THR A 118 -1.16 -9.93 -2.25
C THR A 118 -0.68 -9.05 -3.39
N SER A 119 -0.99 -7.76 -3.34
CA SER A 119 -0.55 -6.76 -4.33
C SER A 119 0.98 -6.61 -4.33
N SER A 120 1.63 -6.58 -3.17
CA SER A 120 3.10 -6.56 -3.05
C SER A 120 3.74 -7.78 -3.73
N SER A 121 3.20 -8.98 -3.48
CA SER A 121 3.72 -10.21 -4.10
C SER A 121 3.54 -10.20 -5.62
N ALA A 122 2.39 -9.69 -6.11
CA ALA A 122 2.13 -9.55 -7.54
C ALA A 122 3.09 -8.54 -8.21
N VAL A 123 3.35 -7.40 -7.57
CA VAL A 123 4.32 -6.40 -8.05
C VAL A 123 5.74 -7.00 -8.10
N ILE A 124 6.17 -7.72 -7.07
CA ILE A 124 7.51 -8.35 -7.05
C ILE A 124 7.61 -9.41 -8.15
N ALA A 125 6.63 -10.31 -8.27
CA ALA A 125 6.62 -11.34 -9.31
C ALA A 125 6.70 -10.70 -10.72
N ALA A 126 5.91 -9.66 -10.96
CA ALA A 126 5.91 -8.94 -12.24
C ALA A 126 7.27 -8.30 -12.55
N LEU A 127 7.97 -7.71 -11.57
CA LEU A 127 9.23 -6.99 -11.80
C LEU A 127 10.48 -7.88 -11.84
N THR A 128 10.44 -9.04 -11.17
CA THR A 128 11.65 -9.85 -10.92
C THR A 128 11.69 -11.16 -11.70
N SER A 129 10.61 -11.51 -12.41
CA SER A 129 10.44 -12.82 -13.06
C SER A 129 10.55 -14.02 -12.11
N LEU A 130 10.52 -13.80 -10.79
CA LEU A 130 10.45 -14.87 -9.80
C LEU A 130 9.06 -15.52 -9.81
N GLU A 131 9.00 -16.78 -9.41
CA GLU A 131 7.72 -17.48 -9.31
C GLU A 131 6.89 -16.89 -8.18
N VAL A 132 5.56 -16.85 -8.37
CA VAL A 132 4.63 -16.29 -7.38
C VAL A 132 4.78 -16.97 -6.02
N GLU A 133 5.03 -18.28 -6.01
CA GLU A 133 5.28 -19.09 -4.83
C GLU A 133 6.48 -18.60 -4.01
N GLU A 134 7.53 -18.10 -4.67
CA GLU A 134 8.77 -17.67 -4.01
C GLU A 134 8.63 -16.31 -3.32
N VAL A 135 7.72 -15.47 -3.84
CA VAL A 135 7.55 -14.08 -3.37
C VAL A 135 6.29 -13.90 -2.52
N THR A 136 5.44 -14.94 -2.42
CA THR A 136 4.22 -14.89 -1.61
C THR A 136 4.48 -15.40 -0.21
N GLY A 137 4.17 -14.56 0.79
CA GLY A 137 4.19 -14.93 2.20
C GLY A 137 2.79 -15.10 2.81
N ARG A 138 2.75 -15.65 4.02
CA ARG A 138 1.51 -15.83 4.81
C ARG A 138 0.87 -14.54 5.32
N GLY A 139 1.57 -13.40 5.22
CA GLY A 139 1.06 -12.10 5.64
C GLY A 139 0.52 -12.13 7.07
N THR A 140 -0.79 -11.94 7.21
CA THR A 140 -1.53 -11.86 8.49
C THR A 140 -1.68 -13.18 9.25
N GLY A 141 -0.90 -14.21 8.92
CA GLY A 141 -0.92 -15.51 9.59
C GLY A 141 -1.93 -16.50 9.01
N ILE A 142 -2.13 -16.48 7.69
CA ILE A 142 -3.08 -17.36 7.00
C ILE A 142 -2.64 -18.84 7.03
N ASN A 143 -3.61 -19.76 7.01
CA ASN A 143 -3.38 -21.21 6.94
C ASN A 143 -2.94 -21.67 5.53
N ASP A 144 -2.56 -22.94 5.40
CA ASP A 144 -2.02 -23.50 4.14
C ASP A 144 -3.01 -23.41 2.99
N ALA A 145 -4.30 -23.72 3.24
CA ALA A 145 -5.33 -23.66 2.20
C ALA A 145 -5.51 -22.23 1.66
N MET A 146 -5.50 -21.22 2.55
CA MET A 146 -5.61 -19.82 2.16
C MET A 146 -4.33 -19.29 1.52
N PHE A 147 -3.16 -19.80 1.92
CA PHE A 147 -1.89 -19.50 1.26
C PHE A 147 -1.87 -19.98 -0.19
N GLU A 148 -2.24 -21.24 -0.43
CA GLU A 148 -2.38 -21.80 -1.79
C GLU A 148 -3.41 -21.03 -2.63
N HIS A 149 -4.53 -20.64 -2.01
CA HIS A 149 -5.52 -19.81 -2.66
C HIS A 149 -4.99 -18.43 -3.05
N LYS A 150 -4.23 -17.78 -2.15
CA LYS A 150 -3.58 -16.48 -2.43
C LYS A 150 -2.61 -16.56 -3.60
N ILE A 151 -1.81 -17.63 -3.70
CA ILE A 151 -0.92 -17.86 -4.84
C ILE A 151 -1.72 -17.92 -6.15
N LYS A 152 -2.82 -18.69 -6.18
CA LYS A 152 -3.70 -18.79 -7.36
C LYS A 152 -4.29 -17.44 -7.77
N VAL A 153 -4.75 -16.66 -6.79
CA VAL A 153 -5.29 -15.32 -7.02
C VAL A 153 -4.25 -14.39 -7.64
N ILE A 154 -3.01 -14.43 -7.17
CA ILE A 154 -1.92 -13.61 -7.75
C ILE A 154 -1.60 -14.05 -9.17
N LYS A 155 -1.48 -15.36 -9.42
CA LYS A 155 -1.25 -15.90 -10.77
C LYS A 155 -2.34 -15.47 -11.76
N GLN A 156 -3.59 -15.56 -11.34
CA GLN A 156 -4.73 -15.11 -12.15
C GLN A 156 -4.68 -13.60 -12.43
N ALA A 157 -4.35 -12.77 -11.43
CA ALA A 157 -4.21 -11.33 -11.61
C ALA A 157 -3.11 -10.99 -12.63
N LEU A 158 -1.97 -11.67 -12.59
CA LEU A 158 -0.88 -11.48 -13.54
C LEU A 158 -1.28 -11.90 -14.96
N GLU A 159 -1.95 -13.05 -15.10
CA GLU A 159 -2.43 -13.55 -16.40
C GLU A 159 -3.44 -12.60 -17.06
N ILE A 160 -4.37 -12.04 -16.28
CA ILE A 160 -5.42 -11.14 -16.77
C ILE A 160 -4.85 -9.79 -17.18
N ASN A 161 -3.90 -9.25 -16.41
CA ASN A 161 -3.42 -7.89 -16.61
C ASN A 161 -2.20 -7.79 -17.51
N GLN A 162 -1.37 -8.85 -17.59
CA GLN A 162 -0.12 -8.87 -18.36
C GLN A 162 0.71 -7.59 -18.12
N PRO A 163 1.14 -7.29 -16.87
CA PRO A 163 1.90 -6.08 -16.59
C PRO A 163 3.26 -6.11 -17.29
N ASP A 164 3.65 -4.99 -17.92
CA ASP A 164 4.95 -4.88 -18.58
C ASP A 164 6.06 -4.62 -17.54
N PRO A 165 7.00 -5.57 -17.31
CA PRO A 165 8.08 -5.39 -16.34
C PRO A 165 9.00 -4.19 -16.64
N LYS A 166 9.00 -3.68 -17.88
CA LYS A 166 9.81 -2.53 -18.28
C LYS A 166 9.12 -1.19 -18.02
N ASP A 167 7.83 -1.20 -17.71
CA ASP A 167 7.07 -0.02 -17.30
C ASP A 167 6.59 -0.19 -15.85
N PRO A 168 7.35 0.31 -14.85
CA PRO A 168 6.97 0.17 -13.45
C PRO A 168 5.66 0.89 -13.09
N PHE A 169 5.24 1.90 -13.88
CA PHE A 169 3.93 2.52 -13.70
C PHE A 169 2.80 1.60 -14.19
N ASP A 170 3.01 0.85 -15.29
CA ASP A 170 2.06 -0.16 -15.76
C ASP A 170 1.91 -1.30 -14.74
N VAL A 171 3.02 -1.78 -14.18
CA VAL A 171 2.99 -2.78 -13.09
C VAL A 171 2.19 -2.27 -11.89
N LEU A 172 2.51 -1.06 -11.41
CA LEU A 172 1.81 -0.44 -10.28
C LEU A 172 0.31 -0.25 -10.59
N ALA A 173 -0.03 0.19 -11.79
CA ALA A 173 -1.41 0.40 -12.21
C ALA A 173 -2.22 -0.90 -12.26
N LYS A 174 -1.61 -1.98 -12.74
CA LYS A 174 -2.30 -3.25 -12.97
C LYS A 174 -2.45 -4.08 -11.70
N VAL A 175 -1.40 -4.21 -10.91
CA VAL A 175 -1.36 -5.18 -9.77
C VAL A 175 -0.89 -4.58 -8.45
N GLY A 176 -0.74 -3.26 -8.37
CA GLY A 176 -0.26 -2.57 -7.18
C GLY A 176 -1.36 -2.01 -6.25
N GLY A 177 -0.94 -1.08 -5.39
CA GLY A 177 -1.76 -0.40 -4.37
C GLY A 177 -1.50 1.11 -4.36
N PHE A 178 -2.50 1.91 -3.98
CA PHE A 178 -2.30 3.37 -3.88
C PHE A 178 -1.27 3.72 -2.81
N GLU A 179 -1.23 2.97 -1.71
CA GLU A 179 -0.25 3.11 -0.64
C GLU A 179 1.15 2.63 -1.07
N ILE A 180 1.23 1.62 -1.94
CA ILE A 180 2.50 1.19 -2.56
C ILE A 180 3.05 2.33 -3.41
N GLY A 181 2.22 2.94 -4.27
CA GLY A 181 2.61 4.11 -5.07
C GLY A 181 3.01 5.29 -4.19
N GLY A 182 2.28 5.55 -3.11
CA GLY A 182 2.65 6.55 -2.09
C GLY A 182 4.03 6.29 -1.49
N LEU A 183 4.36 5.05 -1.13
CA LEU A 183 5.69 4.69 -0.61
C LEU A 183 6.79 4.86 -1.65
N VAL A 184 6.54 4.52 -2.93
CA VAL A 184 7.47 4.81 -4.01
C VAL A 184 7.74 6.32 -4.08
N GLY A 185 6.70 7.15 -4.00
CA GLY A 185 6.85 8.61 -3.95
C GLY A 185 7.70 9.10 -2.78
N VAL A 186 7.49 8.54 -1.59
CA VAL A 186 8.28 8.85 -0.38
C VAL A 186 9.75 8.52 -0.59
N ILE A 187 10.05 7.33 -1.13
CA ILE A 187 11.43 6.89 -1.37
C ILE A 187 12.11 7.77 -2.42
N LEU A 188 11.41 8.12 -3.51
CA LEU A 188 11.94 9.00 -4.55
C LEU A 188 12.26 10.40 -4.01
N ALA A 189 11.37 10.99 -3.22
CA ALA A 189 11.60 12.29 -2.60
C ALA A 189 12.74 12.24 -1.58
N GLY A 190 12.79 11.21 -0.73
CA GLY A 190 13.89 11.01 0.21
C GLY A 190 15.24 10.92 -0.50
N ALA A 191 15.32 10.16 -1.60
CA ALA A 191 16.53 10.08 -2.42
C ALA A 191 16.90 11.42 -3.08
N ALA A 192 15.92 12.19 -3.57
CA ALA A 192 16.16 13.50 -4.18
C ALA A 192 16.71 14.53 -3.18
N HIS A 193 16.28 14.46 -1.92
CA HIS A 193 16.69 15.37 -0.85
C HIS A 193 17.83 14.85 0.03
N GLN A 194 18.32 13.63 -0.23
CA GLN A 194 19.40 12.99 0.53
C GLN A 194 19.11 12.87 2.04
N LEU A 195 17.86 12.48 2.34
CA LEU A 195 17.40 12.13 3.70
C LEU A 195 17.83 10.72 4.12
#